data_AF-A0A6I4XX43-F1
#
_entry.id   AF-A0A6I4XX43-F1
#
_cell.length_a   1.000
_cell.length_b   1.000
_cell.length_c   1.000
_cell.angle_alpha   90.00
_cell.angle_beta   90.00
_cell.angle_gamma   90.00
#
_symmetry.space_group_name_H-M   'P 1'
#
loop_
_entity.id
_entity.type
_entity.pdbx_description
1 polymer ?
#
loop_
_entity_poly.entity_id
_entity_poly.type
_entity_poly.pdbx_seq_one_letter_code
_entity_poly.pdbx_strand_id
1 'polypeptide(L)' 'MKTNAFPGFDNIKQLYDWNCYTKQDLVDYVNMNCLTKEEYTKICGEPFSES' A
#
# COMPACT_ATOMS: atom_id res chain seq x y z
N MET A 1 -3.51 -19.76 -13.39
CA MET A 1 -3.82 -18.72 -12.37
C MET A 1 -2.81 -17.62 -12.58
N LYS A 2 -3.23 -16.37 -12.88
CA LYS A 2 -2.29 -15.27 -13.03
C LYS A 2 -1.74 -14.95 -11.64
N THR A 3 -0.54 -15.46 -11.35
CA THR A 3 0.23 -15.06 -10.18
C THR A 3 0.73 -13.64 -10.46
N ASN A 4 -0.15 -12.65 -10.27
CA ASN A 4 0.31 -11.27 -10.17
C ASN A 4 1.30 -11.27 -8.99
N ALA A 5 2.57 -11.08 -9.29
CA ALA A 5 3.68 -11.19 -8.34
C ALA A 5 3.65 -10.11 -7.24
N PHE A 6 2.62 -9.26 -7.23
CA PHE A 6 2.43 -8.19 -6.29
C PHE A 6 1.10 -8.35 -5.55
N PRO A 7 1.10 -8.14 -4.21
CA PRO A 7 -0.12 -8.11 -3.43
C PRO A 7 -1.04 -7.01 -3.98
N GLY A 8 -2.30 -7.36 -4.29
CA GLY A 8 -3.32 -6.35 -4.60
C GLY A 8 -3.67 -5.50 -3.37
N PHE A 9 -4.49 -4.47 -3.57
CA PHE A 9 -4.92 -3.54 -2.53
C PHE A 9 -5.32 -4.22 -1.20
N ASP A 10 -6.23 -5.20 -1.25
CA ASP A 10 -6.69 -5.94 -0.06
C ASP A 10 -5.56 -6.60 0.72
N ASN A 11 -4.58 -7.14 0.01
CA ASN A 11 -3.48 -7.86 0.63
C ASN A 11 -2.48 -6.88 1.26
N ILE A 12 -2.19 -5.74 0.61
CA ILE A 12 -1.37 -4.67 1.20
C ILE A 12 -2.07 -4.08 2.43
N LYS A 13 -3.40 -3.87 2.35
CA LYS A 13 -4.20 -3.39 3.47
C LYS A 13 -4.14 -4.36 4.67
N GLN A 14 -4.35 -5.65 4.44
CA GLN A 14 -4.26 -6.65 5.51
C GLN A 14 -2.86 -6.71 6.14
N LEU A 15 -1.81 -6.65 5.31
CA LEU A 15 -0.43 -6.66 5.80
C LEU A 15 -0.10 -5.40 6.62
N TYR A 16 -0.63 -4.24 6.24
CA TYR A 16 -0.53 -3.02 7.05
C TYR A 16 -1.30 -3.15 8.38
N ASP A 17 -2.53 -3.69 8.35
CA ASP A 17 -3.35 -3.94 9.53
C ASP A 17 -2.67 -4.91 10.53
N TRP A 18 -1.96 -5.91 10.00
CA TRP A 18 -1.16 -6.85 10.78
C TRP A 18 0.18 -6.26 11.27
N ASN A 19 0.44 -4.97 11.05
CA ASN A 19 1.72 -4.32 11.32
C ASN A 19 2.91 -4.98 10.61
N CYS A 20 2.68 -5.68 9.49
CA CYS A 20 3.75 -6.21 8.63
C CYS A 20 4.34 -5.12 7.73
N TYR A 21 3.57 -4.08 7.43
CA TYR A 21 4.01 -2.91 6.66
C TYR A 21 3.89 -1.63 7.45
N THR A 22 4.82 -0.72 7.19
CA THR A 22 4.82 0.64 7.69
C THR A 22 4.26 1.61 6.65
N LYS A 23 4.01 2.86 7.06
CA LYS A 23 3.61 3.91 6.12
C LYS A 23 4.66 4.11 5.03
N GLN A 24 5.94 3.94 5.34
CA GLN A 24 7.03 4.03 4.38
C GLN A 24 6.90 2.96 3.29
N ASP A 25 6.58 1.71 3.66
CA ASP A 25 6.36 0.63 2.68
C ASP A 25 5.19 0.95 1.75
N LEU A 26 4.11 1.53 2.29
CA LEU A 26 2.99 1.98 1.46
C LEU A 26 3.39 3.09 0.49
N VAL A 27 4.29 4.00 0.88
CA VAL A 27 4.85 5.03 -0.02
C VAL A 27 5.64 4.38 -1.16
N ASP A 28 6.47 3.38 -0.85
CA ASP A 28 7.18 2.60 -1.86
C ASP A 28 6.21 1.90 -2.82
N TYR A 29 5.13 1.30 -2.32
CA TYR A 29 4.09 0.71 -3.18
C TYR A 29 3.39 1.74 -4.07
N VAL A 30 3.19 2.97 -3.61
CA VAL A 30 2.68 4.06 -4.45
C VAL A 30 3.68 4.42 -5.54
N ASN A 31 4.96 4.57 -5.19
CA ASN A 31 6.03 4.86 -6.15
C ASN A 31 6.22 3.74 -7.19
N MET A 32 6.03 2.49 -6.78
CA MET A 32 6.06 1.31 -7.64
C MET A 32 4.78 1.14 -8.48
N ASN A 33 3.84 2.09 -8.44
CA ASN A 33 2.53 2.02 -9.11
C ASN A 33 1.71 0.77 -8.72
N CYS A 34 1.97 0.20 -7.53
CA CYS A 34 1.19 -0.89 -6.95
C CYS A 34 -0.01 -0.38 -6.13
N LEU A 35 0.08 0.84 -5.61
CA LEU A 35 -1.00 1.56 -4.96
C LEU A 35 -1.18 2.93 -5.61
N THR A 36 -2.42 3.42 -5.60
CA THR A 36 -2.71 4.83 -5.86
C THR A 36 -2.57 5.65 -4.57
N LYS A 37 -2.35 6.97 -4.71
CA LYS A 37 -2.32 7.92 -3.57
C LYS A 37 -3.63 7.87 -2.76
N GLU A 38 -4.75 7.62 -3.43
CA GLU A 38 -6.06 7.44 -2.80
C GLU A 38 -6.13 6.15 -1.98
N GLU A 39 -5.62 5.05 -2.50
CA GLU A 39 -5.55 3.76 -1.79
C GLU A 39 -4.61 3.83 -0.59
N TYR A 40 -3.45 4.48 -0.72
CA TYR A 40 -2.58 4.78 0.42
C TYR A 40 -3.35 5.47 1.55
N THR A 41 -4.10 6.53 1.19
CA THR A 41 -4.87 7.33 2.16
C THR A 41 -5.97 6.49 2.81
N LYS A 42 -6.59 5.55 2.07
CA LYS A 42 -7.56 4.59 2.62
C LYS A 42 -6.94 3.56 3.57
N ILE A 43 -5.69 3.16 3.35
CA ILE A 43 -5.00 2.17 4.18
C ILE A 43 -4.47 2.80 5.46
N CYS A 44 -3.73 3.91 5.36
CA CYS A 44 -3.06 4.51 6.51
C CYS A 44 -3.90 5.58 7.23
N GLY A 45 -4.97 6.08 6.60
CA GLY A 45 -5.82 7.14 7.15
C GLY A 45 -5.23 8.55 7.06
N GLU A 46 -4.04 8.70 6.50
CA GLU A 46 -3.36 9.98 6.32
C GLU A 46 -3.17 10.30 4.83
N PRO A 47 -3.21 11.58 4.44
CA PRO A 47 -2.92 11.96 3.07
C PRO A 47 -1.50 11.54 2.69
N PHE A 48 -1.35 11.02 1.47
CA PHE A 48 -0.04 10.74 0.91
C PHE A 48 0.81 12.02 0.87
N SER A 49 1.94 12.00 1.57
CA SER A 49 2.91 13.10 1.60
C SER A 49 4.23 12.60 1.01
N GLU A 50 4.63 13.21 -0.11
CA GLU A 50 5.98 13.09 -0.66
C GLU A 50 6.87 14.04 0.15
N SER A 51 7.32 13.60 1.32
CA SER A 51 8.33 14.33 2.12
C SER A 51 9.71 13.75 1.88
#